data_AF-I0X5M7-F1
#
_entry.id   AF-I0X5M7-F1
#
_cell.length_a   1.000
_cell.length_b   1.000
_cell.length_c   1.000
_cell.angle_alpha   90.00
_cell.angle_beta   90.00
_cell.angle_gamma   90.00
#
_symmetry.space_group_name_H-M   'P 1'
#
loop_
_entity.id
_entity.type
_entity.pdbx_description
1 polymer ?
#
loop_
_entity_poly.entity_id
_entity_poly.type
_entity_poly.pdbx_seq_one_letter_code
_entity_poly.pdbx_strand_id
1 'polypeptide(L)'
;MILFVLFLLLSNFIGAVSQVLLKKSALEEHKSFIFEYLNVKVIVAYALFFCAVFIDLYALKVVPVSFVPIIEASSYIFAIILSRIFFKDKINLLQCIAIALIIGGIWVYVC
;
A
#
# COMPACT_ATOMS: atom_id res chain seq x y z
N MET A 1 -9.88 -18.75 9.39
CA MET A 1 -10.32 -17.38 9.02
C MET A 1 -9.37 -16.31 9.57
N ILE A 2 -9.16 -16.21 10.89
CA ILE A 2 -8.23 -15.22 11.51
C ILE A 2 -6.83 -15.22 10.88
N LEU A 3 -6.22 -16.40 10.66
CA LEU A 3 -4.88 -16.51 10.10
C LEU A 3 -4.76 -15.93 8.68
N PHE A 4 -5.80 -16.09 7.85
CA PHE A 4 -5.83 -15.58 6.48
C PHE A 4 -6.06 -14.06 6.43
N VAL A 5 -6.83 -13.52 7.38
CA VAL A 5 -6.96 -12.06 7.56
C VAL A 5 -5.61 -11.44 7.98
N LEU A 6 -4.85 -12.12 8.84
CA LEU A 6 -3.49 -11.73 9.19
C LEU A 6 -2.55 -11.75 7.98
N PHE A 7 -2.66 -12.76 7.11
CA PHE A 7 -1.89 -12.81 5.87
C PHE A 7 -2.25 -11.68 4.90
N LEU A 8 -3.53 -11.37 4.74
CA LEU A 8 -3.97 -10.22 3.93
C LEU A 8 -3.45 -8.90 4.50
N LEU A 9 -3.53 -8.70 5.83
CA LEU A 9 -2.98 -7.51 6.47
C LEU A 9 -1.46 -7.39 6.28
N LEU A 10 -0.73 -8.51 6.37
CA LEU A 10 0.72 -8.53 6.17
C LEU A 10 1.09 -8.22 4.71
N SER A 11 0.43 -8.85 3.76
CA SER A 11 0.58 -8.58 2.33
C SER A 11 0.32 -7.11 2.02
N ASN A 12 -0.77 -6.59 2.54
CA ASN A 12 -1.17 -5.20 2.37
C ASN A 12 -0.15 -4.21 2.97
N PHE A 13 0.43 -4.55 4.13
CA PHE A 13 1.52 -3.79 4.72
C PHE A 13 2.78 -3.80 3.85
N ILE A 14 3.16 -4.96 3.31
CA ILE A 14 4.30 -5.09 2.37
C ILE A 14 4.04 -4.26 1.11
N GLY A 15 2.81 -4.27 0.59
CA GLY A 15 2.37 -3.43 -0.52
C GLY A 15 2.54 -1.94 -0.23
N ALA A 16 2.07 -1.48 0.94
CA ALA A 16 2.24 -0.10 1.37
C ALA A 16 3.72 0.31 1.51
N VAL A 17 4.58 -0.58 2.03
CA VAL A 17 6.03 -0.34 2.10
C VAL A 17 6.65 -0.21 0.70
N SER A 18 6.26 -1.08 -0.24
CA SER A 18 6.72 -0.99 -1.63
C SER A 18 6.31 0.35 -2.27
N GLN A 19 5.06 0.76 -2.10
CA GLN A 19 4.56 2.04 -2.62
C GLN A 19 5.33 3.25 -2.06
N VAL A 20 5.62 3.25 -0.76
CA VAL A 20 6.40 4.33 -0.13
C VAL A 20 7.85 4.32 -0.62
N LEU A 21 8.44 3.15 -0.86
CA LEU A 21 9.80 3.02 -1.39
C LEU A 21 9.89 3.51 -2.84
N LEU A 22 8.89 3.20 -3.68
CA LEU A 22 8.76 3.72 -5.05
C LEU A 22 8.60 5.25 -5.05
N LYS A 23 7.72 5.78 -4.19
CA LYS A 23 7.56 7.23 -4.01
C LYS A 23 8.87 7.91 -3.61
N LYS A 24 9.69 7.24 -2.80
CA LYS A 24 11.02 7.73 -2.41
C LYS A 24 12.01 7.75 -3.56
N SER A 25 12.03 6.69 -4.36
CA SER A 25 12.89 6.65 -5.53
C SER A 25 12.51 7.70 -6.57
N ALA A 26 11.21 8.01 -6.74
CA ALA A 26 10.75 9.04 -7.67
C ALA A 26 11.05 10.48 -7.22
N LEU A 27 11.31 10.70 -5.93
CA LEU A 27 11.68 12.00 -5.37
C LEU A 27 13.21 12.21 -5.31
N GLU A 28 14.01 11.16 -5.51
CA GLU A 28 15.46 11.28 -5.68
C GLU A 28 15.75 11.68 -7.15
N GLU A 29 16.47 12.78 -7.39
CA GLU A 29 16.85 13.21 -8.74
C GLU A 29 17.77 12.16 -9.39
N HIS A 30 17.23 11.40 -10.35
CA HIS A 30 18.00 10.46 -11.14
C HIS A 30 18.33 11.02 -12.52
N LYS A 31 19.58 10.86 -12.95
CA LYS A 31 20.12 11.42 -14.22
C LYS A 31 19.49 10.85 -15.50
N SER A 32 18.66 9.79 -15.43
CA SER A 32 18.00 9.18 -16.60
C SER A 32 16.84 8.26 -16.21
N PHE A 33 15.75 8.30 -16.99
CA PHE A 33 14.50 7.53 -16.82
C PHE A 33 14.72 6.00 -16.71
N ILE A 34 15.73 5.47 -17.40
CA ILE A 34 16.08 4.04 -17.40
C ILE A 34 16.88 3.66 -16.13
N PHE A 35 17.74 4.55 -15.64
CA PHE A 35 18.52 4.31 -14.42
C PHE A 35 17.67 4.44 -13.15
N GLU A 36 16.57 5.19 -13.23
CA GLU A 36 15.56 5.28 -12.18
C GLU A 36 14.85 3.93 -11.96
N TYR A 37 14.53 3.22 -13.05
CA TYR A 37 13.95 1.86 -12.99
C TYR A 37 14.97 0.76 -12.63
N LEU A 38 16.24 0.91 -13.03
CA LEU A 38 17.30 -0.06 -12.74
C LEU A 38 17.90 0.07 -11.32
N ASN A 39 17.37 0.99 -10.51
CA ASN A 39 17.87 1.23 -9.17
C ASN A 39 17.50 0.05 -8.25
N VAL A 40 18.46 -0.44 -7.45
CA VAL A 40 18.27 -1.61 -6.57
C VAL A 40 17.04 -1.44 -5.66
N LYS A 41 16.77 -0.20 -5.22
CA LYS A 41 15.60 0.17 -4.43
C LYS A 41 14.26 -0.12 -5.14
N VAL A 42 14.18 0.18 -6.43
CA VAL A 42 12.98 -0.02 -7.26
C VAL A 42 12.75 -1.50 -7.54
N ILE A 43 13.82 -2.25 -7.86
CA ILE A 43 13.75 -3.70 -8.06
C ILE A 43 13.29 -4.41 -6.78
N VAL A 44 13.83 -4.02 -5.62
CA VAL A 44 13.41 -4.55 -4.32
C VAL A 44 11.96 -4.19 -4.00
N ALA A 45 11.52 -2.97 -4.33
CA ALA A 45 10.13 -2.56 -4.16
C ALA A 45 9.18 -3.42 -5.01
N TYR A 46 9.50 -3.63 -6.29
CA TYR A 46 8.69 -4.47 -7.18
C TYR A 46 8.71 -5.94 -6.75
N ALA A 47 9.85 -6.48 -6.30
CA ALA A 47 9.94 -7.84 -5.79
C ALA A 47 9.07 -8.03 -4.52
N LEU A 48 9.11 -7.07 -3.60
CA LEU A 48 8.24 -7.06 -2.41
C LEU A 48 6.76 -7.00 -2.79
N PHE A 49 6.41 -6.12 -3.73
CA PHE A 49 5.03 -6.01 -4.22
C PHE A 49 4.55 -7.30 -4.88
N PHE A 50 5.40 -7.92 -5.69
CA PHE A 50 5.10 -9.20 -6.32
C PHE A 50 4.83 -10.28 -5.26
N CYS A 51 5.69 -10.41 -4.25
CA CYS A 51 5.47 -11.33 -3.13
C CYS A 51 4.16 -11.05 -2.38
N ALA A 52 3.83 -9.78 -2.14
CA ALA A 52 2.56 -9.40 -1.52
C ALA A 52 1.37 -9.90 -2.35
N VAL A 53 1.35 -9.65 -3.66
CA VAL A 53 0.26 -10.10 -4.54
C VAL A 53 0.05 -11.62 -4.45
N PHE A 54 1.11 -12.43 -4.38
CA PHE A 54 0.95 -13.89 -4.21
C PHE A 54 0.32 -14.27 -2.87
N ILE A 55 0.69 -13.60 -1.78
CA ILE A 55 0.11 -13.81 -0.45
C ILE A 55 -1.37 -13.43 -0.46
N ASP A 56 -1.72 -12.30 -1.10
CA ASP A 56 -3.09 -11.84 -1.27
C ASP A 56 -3.95 -12.83 -2.06
N LEU A 57 -3.45 -13.27 -3.22
CA LEU A 57 -4.15 -14.25 -4.05
C LEU A 57 -4.37 -15.58 -3.32
N TYR A 58 -3.41 -15.99 -2.48
CA TYR A 58 -3.58 -17.18 -1.66
C TYR A 58 -4.64 -17.00 -0.57
N ALA A 59 -4.64 -15.85 0.11
CA ALA A 59 -5.59 -15.58 1.18
C ALA A 59 -7.01 -15.31 0.67
N LEU A 60 -7.15 -14.76 -0.53
CA LEU A 60 -8.44 -14.57 -1.22
C LEU A 60 -9.15 -15.88 -1.58
N LYS A 61 -8.45 -17.01 -1.63
CA LYS A 61 -9.11 -18.32 -1.79
C LYS A 61 -9.94 -18.72 -0.58
N VAL A 62 -9.68 -18.15 0.60
CA VAL A 62 -10.30 -18.54 1.87
C VAL A 62 -11.13 -17.42 2.48
N VAL A 63 -10.77 -16.16 2.22
CA VAL A 63 -11.49 -14.98 2.74
C VAL A 63 -12.48 -14.47 1.69
N PRO A 64 -13.73 -14.16 2.06
CA PRO A 64 -14.69 -13.61 1.11
C PRO A 64 -14.22 -12.27 0.55
N VAL A 65 -14.38 -12.11 -0.77
CA VAL A 65 -13.99 -10.92 -1.55
C VAL A 65 -14.59 -9.60 -1.02
N SER A 66 -15.68 -9.65 -0.26
CA SER A 66 -16.28 -8.50 0.42
C SER A 66 -15.36 -7.81 1.43
N PHE A 67 -14.32 -8.50 1.94
CA PHE A 67 -13.34 -7.91 2.86
C PHE A 67 -12.18 -7.21 2.14
N VAL A 68 -12.02 -7.42 0.84
CA VAL A 68 -10.95 -6.78 0.03
C VAL A 68 -11.01 -5.25 0.11
N PRO A 69 -12.17 -4.58 -0.07
CA PRO A 69 -12.24 -3.13 -0.02
C PRO A 69 -11.82 -2.55 1.34
N ILE A 70 -12.12 -3.27 2.42
CA ILE A 70 -11.78 -2.88 3.80
C ILE A 70 -10.25 -2.99 4.02
N ILE A 71 -9.64 -4.05 3.50
CA ILE A 71 -8.19 -4.29 3.59
C ILE A 71 -7.45 -3.26 2.72
N GLU A 72 -7.87 -3.05 1.48
CA GLU A 72 -7.32 -2.05 0.55
C GLU A 72 -7.31 -0.64 1.16
N ALA A 73 -8.43 -0.22 1.75
CA ALA A 73 -8.50 1.05 2.45
C ALA A 73 -7.53 1.17 3.62
N SER A 74 -7.32 0.08 4.35
CA SER A 74 -6.31 0.02 5.42
C SER A 74 -4.89 0.21 4.86
N SER A 75 -4.64 -0.22 3.61
CA SER A 75 -3.36 -0.01 2.91
C SER A 75 -3.04 1.46 2.74
N TYR A 76 -4.03 2.24 2.29
CA TYR A 76 -3.88 3.67 2.09
C TYR A 76 -3.54 4.39 3.40
N ILE A 77 -4.15 3.97 4.51
CA ILE A 77 -3.83 4.48 5.84
C ILE A 77 -2.37 4.15 6.19
N PHE A 78 -1.95 2.90 6.00
CA PHE A 78 -0.56 2.51 6.25
C PHE A 78 0.42 3.27 5.35
N ALA A 79 0.14 3.41 4.07
CA ALA A 79 0.98 4.13 3.12
C ALA A 79 1.15 5.60 3.51
N ILE A 80 0.10 6.27 4.00
CA ILE A 80 0.17 7.65 4.48
C ILE A 80 1.00 7.75 5.77
N ILE A 81 0.81 6.83 6.72
CA ILE A 81 1.59 6.79 7.97
C ILE A 81 3.07 6.53 7.67
N LEU A 82 3.38 5.51 6.86
CA LEU A 82 4.73 5.17 6.42
C LEU A 82 5.35 6.31 5.63
N SER A 83 4.60 6.96 4.73
CA SER A 83 5.08 8.14 3.99
C SER A 83 5.42 9.29 4.94
N ARG A 84 4.63 9.53 6.00
CA ARG A 84 4.98 10.53 7.03
C ARG A 84 6.27 10.14 7.76
N ILE A 85 6.44 8.87 8.14
CA ILE A 85 7.64 8.42 8.87
C ILE A 85 8.89 8.56 8.00
N PHE A 86 8.83 8.16 6.73
CA PHE A 86 9.98 8.16 5.84
C PHE A 86 10.35 9.54 5.28
N PHE A 87 9.36 10.39 4.98
CA PHE A 87 9.60 11.71 4.39
C PHE A 87 9.50 12.87 5.37
N LYS A 88 8.98 12.63 6.58
CA LYS A 88 8.65 13.68 7.57
C LYS A 88 7.76 14.80 7.00
N ASP A 89 7.09 14.55 5.87
CA ASP A 89 6.20 15.52 5.24
C ASP A 89 5.00 15.81 6.14
N LYS A 90 4.58 17.08 6.17
CA LYS A 90 3.34 17.48 6.81
C LYS A 90 2.18 16.83 6.06
N ILE A 91 1.32 16.11 6.79
CA ILE A 91 0.08 15.60 6.18
C ILE A 91 -0.73 16.80 5.71
N ASN A 92 -0.99 16.82 4.41
CA ASN A 92 -1.71 17.91 3.78
C ASN A 92 -3.21 17.72 4.00
N LEU A 93 -3.98 18.81 4.05
CA LEU A 93 -5.44 18.76 4.29
C LEU A 93 -6.14 17.85 3.27
N LEU A 94 -5.63 17.83 2.03
CA LEU A 94 -6.10 16.98 0.94
C LEU A 94 -5.97 15.48 1.25
N GLN A 95 -4.91 15.05 1.96
CA GLN A 95 -4.74 13.65 2.35
C GLN A 95 -5.75 13.23 3.41
N CYS A 96 -6.09 14.12 4.35
CA CYS A 96 -7.15 13.87 5.32
C CYS A 96 -8.53 13.75 4.65
N ILE A 97 -8.82 14.62 3.68
CA ILE A 97 -10.07 14.56 2.89
C ILE A 97 -10.13 13.26 2.09
N ALA A 98 -9.02 12.83 1.48
CA ALA A 98 -8.94 11.57 0.75
C ALA A 98 -9.24 10.36 1.66
N ILE A 99 -8.63 10.31 2.86
CA ILE A 99 -8.92 9.26 3.85
C ILE A 99 -10.41 9.29 4.25
N ALA A 100 -10.96 10.48 4.54
CA ALA A 100 -12.36 10.61 4.91
C ALA A 100 -13.31 10.12 3.82
N LEU A 101 -12.99 10.37 2.54
CA LEU A 101 -13.76 9.92 1.39
C LEU A 101 -13.70 8.39 1.23
N ILE A 102 -12.52 7.79 1.41
CA ILE A 102 -12.32 6.33 1.36
C ILE A 102 -13.12 5.66 2.48
N ILE A 103 -13.00 6.14 3.71
CA ILE A 103 -13.74 5.61 4.87
C ILE A 103 -15.25 5.75 4.63
N GLY A 104 -15.71 6.90 4.13
CA GLY A 104 -17.11 7.11 3.77
C GLY A 104 -17.62 6.13 2.72
N GLY A 105 -16.83 5.88 1.67
CA GLY A 105 -17.16 4.90 0.64
C GLY A 105 -17.30 3.47 1.16
N ILE A 106 -16.41 3.05 2.07
CA ILE A 106 -16.51 1.74 2.73
C ILE A 106 -17.77 1.67 3.60
N TRP A 107 -18.09 2.75 4.30
CA TRP A 107 -19.26 2.79 5.18
C TRP A 107 -20.55 2.58 4.38
N VAL A 108 -20.67 3.22 3.21
CA VAL A 108 -21.80 3.00 2.28
C VAL A 108 -21.79 1.58 1.68
N TYR A 109 -20.63 0.97 1.48
CA TYR A 109 -20.54 -0.41 0.97
C TYR A 109 -20.92 -1.46 2.03
N VAL A 110 -20.65 -1.17 3.31
CA VAL A 110 -20.92 -2.06 4.45
C VAL A 110 -22.36 -1.93 4.96
N CYS A 111 -22.95 -0.73 4.90
CA CYS A 111 -24.36 -0.47 5.25
C CYS A 111 -25.33 -0.98 4.18
#